data_AF-I3W0X9-F1
#
_entry.id   AF-I3W0X9-F1
#
_cell.length_a   1.000
_cell.length_b   1.000
_cell.length_c   1.000
_cell.angle_alpha   90.00
_cell.angle_beta   90.00
_cell.angle_gamma   90.00
#
_symmetry.space_group_name_H-M   'P 1'
#
loop_
_entity.id
_entity.type
_entity.pdbx_description
1 polymer ?
#
loop_
_entity_poly.entity_id
_entity_poly.type
_entity_poly.pdbx_seq_one_letter_code
_entity_poly.pdbx_strand_id
1 'polypeptide(L)'
;MEATTRHDIHLGTTRMNIHDLVRELNENLGTTVVQTMAGVKDRTSPFRWAKPDGPEPRPEVESRLRLGHRVWKTLELAEGKHVALAWLMGANPRLDEELPVLYIQQLRSREVLGAAEAFVNDTYAA
;
A
#
# COMPACT_ATOMS: atom_id res chain seq x y z
N MET A 1 16.67 -14.95 4.27
CA MET A 1 15.68 -15.06 3.19
C MET A 1 14.69 -13.90 3.18
N GLU A 2 14.37 -13.29 4.32
CA GLU A 2 13.48 -12.10 4.41
C GLU A 2 13.98 -10.86 3.64
N ALA A 3 15.27 -10.53 3.69
CA ALA A 3 15.83 -9.35 3.02
C ALA A 3 15.70 -9.39 1.48
N THR A 4 15.80 -10.59 0.89
CA THR A 4 15.62 -10.82 -0.56
C THR A 4 14.19 -10.48 -0.97
N THR A 5 13.20 -10.92 -0.19
CA THR A 5 11.78 -10.67 -0.48
C THR A 5 11.46 -9.16 -0.47
N ARG A 6 12.00 -8.41 0.50
CA ARG A 6 11.79 -6.95 0.57
C ARG A 6 12.41 -6.20 -0.62
N HIS A 7 13.62 -6.61 -1.00
CA HIS A 7 14.31 -6.06 -2.15
C HIS A 7 13.54 -6.34 -3.45
N ASP A 8 13.01 -7.56 -3.61
CA ASP A 8 12.24 -7.94 -4.78
C ASP A 8 10.89 -7.21 -4.87
N ILE A 9 10.19 -7.04 -3.73
CA ILE A 9 8.97 -6.21 -3.66
C ILE A 9 9.27 -4.77 -4.06
N HIS A 10 10.38 -4.20 -3.57
CA HIS A 10 10.79 -2.85 -3.91
C HIS A 10 11.10 -2.72 -5.41
N LEU A 11 11.91 -3.60 -5.97
CA LEU A 11 12.24 -3.58 -7.40
C LEU A 11 11.01 -3.79 -8.28
N GLY A 12 10.14 -4.75 -7.92
CA GLY A 12 8.90 -5.02 -8.62
C GLY A 12 7.99 -3.80 -8.64
N THR A 13 7.75 -3.19 -7.47
CA THR A 13 6.91 -1.99 -7.36
C THR A 13 7.50 -0.80 -8.12
N THR A 14 8.82 -0.59 -8.05
CA THR A 14 9.49 0.55 -8.71
C THR A 14 9.43 0.44 -10.23
N ARG A 15 9.49 -0.78 -10.79
CA ARG A 15 9.46 -1.02 -12.24
C ARG A 15 8.05 -1.13 -12.81
N MET A 16 7.03 -1.29 -11.96
CA MET A 16 5.65 -1.45 -12.38
C MET A 16 5.11 -0.17 -13.03
N ASN A 17 4.44 -0.32 -14.17
CA ASN A 17 3.65 0.75 -14.77
C ASN A 17 2.58 1.21 -13.77
N ILE A 18 2.37 2.52 -13.67
CA ILE A 18 1.46 3.09 -12.67
C ILE A 18 0.00 2.65 -12.88
N HIS A 19 -0.44 2.43 -14.12
CA HIS A 19 -1.80 1.96 -14.41
C HIS A 19 -2.01 0.52 -13.94
N ASP A 20 -1.02 -0.34 -14.16
CA ASP A 20 -1.05 -1.73 -13.67
C ASP A 20 -1.03 -1.78 -12.14
N LEU A 21 -0.20 -0.94 -11.51
CA LEU A 21 -0.12 -0.81 -10.05
C LEU A 21 -1.47 -0.39 -9.46
N VAL A 22 -2.10 0.65 -10.02
CA VAL A 22 -3.40 1.12 -9.51
C VAL A 22 -4.51 0.12 -9.78
N ARG A 23 -4.46 -0.60 -10.91
CA ARG A 23 -5.40 -1.70 -11.19
C ARG A 23 -5.28 -2.80 -10.14
N GLU A 24 -4.06 -3.27 -9.85
CA GLU A 24 -3.83 -4.30 -8.83
C GLU A 24 -4.30 -3.83 -7.44
N LEU A 25 -4.00 -2.58 -7.06
CA LEU A 25 -4.52 -2.02 -5.81
C LEU A 25 -6.04 -1.95 -5.77
N ASN A 26 -6.70 -1.51 -6.86
CA ASN A 26 -8.15 -1.41 -6.92
C ASN A 26 -8.83 -2.79 -6.82
N GLU A 27 -8.29 -3.81 -7.48
CA GLU A 27 -8.83 -5.17 -7.48
C GLU A 27 -8.75 -5.83 -6.10
N ASN A 28 -7.70 -5.52 -5.33
CA ASN A 28 -7.44 -6.19 -4.05
C ASN A 28 -7.89 -5.38 -2.82
N LEU A 29 -7.87 -4.04 -2.90
CA LEU A 29 -8.21 -3.16 -1.78
C LEU A 29 -9.54 -2.42 -1.97
N GLY A 30 -10.02 -2.32 -3.22
CA GLY A 30 -11.16 -1.50 -3.58
C GLY A 30 -10.82 -0.02 -3.76
N THR A 31 -11.55 0.64 -4.65
CA THR A 31 -11.29 2.04 -5.05
C THR A 31 -11.38 3.04 -3.90
N THR A 32 -12.23 2.79 -2.89
CA THR A 32 -12.34 3.66 -1.70
C THR A 32 -11.04 3.67 -0.88
N VAL A 33 -10.43 2.51 -0.67
CA VAL A 33 -9.16 2.41 0.09
C VAL A 33 -8.03 3.07 -0.70
N VAL A 34 -7.99 2.82 -2.02
CA VAL A 34 -7.00 3.46 -2.92
C VAL A 34 -7.18 4.98 -2.96
N GLN A 35 -8.41 5.48 -2.91
CA GLN A 35 -8.68 6.91 -2.81
C GLN A 35 -8.11 7.51 -1.51
N THR A 36 -8.37 6.87 -0.37
CA THR A 36 -7.84 7.30 0.94
C THR A 36 -6.31 7.28 0.94
N MET A 37 -5.72 6.17 0.46
CA MET A 37 -4.27 5.99 0.31
C MET A 37 -3.64 7.11 -0.55
N ALA A 38 -4.27 7.47 -1.66
CA ALA A 38 -3.83 8.54 -2.55
C ALA A 38 -4.01 9.94 -1.94
N GLY A 39 -4.90 10.09 -0.97
CA GLY A 39 -5.25 11.37 -0.35
C GLY A 39 -5.99 12.31 -1.28
N VAL A 40 -6.79 11.78 -2.21
CA VAL A 40 -7.51 12.58 -3.21
C VAL A 40 -9.00 12.69 -2.92
N LYS A 41 -9.59 13.84 -3.27
CA LYS A 41 -11.03 14.09 -3.10
C LYS A 41 -11.87 13.47 -4.21
N ASP A 42 -11.33 13.39 -5.43
CA ASP A 42 -12.05 12.85 -6.58
C ASP A 42 -12.09 11.31 -6.54
N ARG A 43 -13.28 10.79 -6.23
CA ARG A 43 -13.59 9.36 -6.09
C ARG A 43 -13.41 8.57 -7.40
N THR A 44 -13.41 9.24 -8.55
CA THR A 44 -13.22 8.60 -9.86
C THR A 44 -11.75 8.39 -10.20
N SER A 45 -10.83 9.07 -9.47
CA SER A 45 -9.40 9.06 -9.78
C SER A 45 -8.80 7.65 -9.79
N PRO A 46 -9.00 6.79 -8.77
CA PRO A 46 -8.44 5.43 -8.78
C PRO A 46 -8.89 4.62 -10.00
N PHE A 47 -10.15 4.75 -10.41
CA PHE A 47 -10.68 4.06 -11.59
C PHE A 47 -10.06 4.60 -12.90
N ARG A 48 -9.90 5.92 -13.02
CA ARG A 48 -9.29 6.53 -14.21
C ARG A 48 -7.81 6.19 -14.34
N TRP A 49 -7.07 6.18 -13.23
CA TRP A 49 -5.66 5.80 -13.20
C TRP A 49 -5.42 4.32 -13.50
N ALA A 50 -6.37 3.42 -13.25
CA ALA A 50 -6.21 2.00 -13.60
C ALA A 50 -6.37 1.69 -15.10
N LYS A 51 -6.79 2.67 -15.92
CA LYS A 51 -6.94 2.48 -17.36
C LYS A 51 -5.58 2.61 -18.05
N PRO A 52 -5.22 1.74 -19.01
CA PRO A 52 -3.96 1.82 -19.74
C PRO A 52 -3.71 3.18 -20.42
N ASP A 53 -4.77 3.79 -20.97
CA ASP A 53 -4.73 5.13 -21.60
C ASP A 53 -5.28 6.22 -20.66
N GLY A 54 -5.28 5.95 -19.36
CA GLY A 54 -5.78 6.86 -18.34
C GLY A 54 -4.81 8.02 -18.07
N PRO A 55 -5.27 9.08 -17.38
CA PRO A 55 -4.34 10.07 -16.86
C PRO A 55 -3.41 9.43 -15.83
N GLU A 56 -2.21 9.98 -15.67
CA GLU A 56 -1.32 9.60 -14.58
C GLU A 56 -1.64 10.39 -13.30
N PRO A 57 -1.42 9.80 -12.11
CA PRO A 57 -1.46 10.54 -10.85
C PRO A 57 -0.34 11.58 -10.78
N ARG A 58 -0.52 12.61 -9.94
CA ARG A 58 0.58 13.56 -9.64
C ARG A 58 1.73 12.83 -8.92
N PRO A 59 2.99 13.30 -9.01
CA PRO A 59 4.14 12.60 -8.43
C PRO A 59 4.02 12.24 -6.95
N GLU A 60 3.43 13.13 -6.13
CA GLU A 60 3.19 12.86 -4.71
C GLU A 60 2.16 11.74 -4.49
N VAL A 61 1.10 11.73 -5.31
CA VAL A 61 0.06 10.69 -5.27
C VAL A 61 0.63 9.35 -5.75
N GLU A 62 1.43 9.37 -6.81
CA GLU A 62 2.15 8.18 -7.27
C GLU A 62 3.05 7.60 -6.16
N SER A 63 3.80 8.46 -5.45
CA SER A 63 4.65 8.04 -4.34
C SER A 63 3.85 7.35 -3.23
N ARG A 64 2.66 7.85 -2.91
CA ARG A 64 1.73 7.22 -1.94
C ARG A 64 1.25 5.86 -2.43
N LEU A 65 0.84 5.77 -3.70
CA LEU A 65 0.36 4.53 -4.31
C LEU A 65 1.47 3.47 -4.34
N ARG A 66 2.70 3.85 -4.70
CA ARG A 66 3.86 2.94 -4.67
C ARG A 66 4.21 2.50 -3.25
N LEU A 67 4.17 3.40 -2.27
CA LEU A 67 4.36 3.03 -0.86
C LEU A 67 3.26 2.05 -0.41
N GLY A 68 2.00 2.34 -0.71
CA GLY A 68 0.89 1.47 -0.36
C GLY A 68 0.96 0.10 -1.03
N HIS A 69 1.37 0.03 -2.29
CA HIS A 69 1.63 -1.23 -2.97
C HIS A 69 2.73 -2.05 -2.28
N ARG A 70 3.84 -1.41 -1.87
CA ARG A 70 4.89 -2.10 -1.12
C ARG A 70 4.38 -2.68 0.21
N VAL A 71 3.66 -1.87 0.99
CA VAL A 71 3.09 -2.31 2.28
C VAL A 71 2.11 -3.47 2.07
N TRP A 72 1.17 -3.31 1.13
CA TRP A 72 0.19 -4.33 0.81
C TRP A 72 0.86 -5.62 0.35
N LYS A 73 1.85 -5.54 -0.56
CA LYS A 73 2.52 -6.74 -1.10
C LYS A 73 3.33 -7.48 -0.04
N THR A 74 3.97 -6.75 0.89
CA THR A 74 4.65 -7.35 2.05
C THR A 74 3.68 -8.20 2.88
N LEU A 75 2.51 -7.68 3.19
CA LEU A 75 1.49 -8.39 3.97
C LEU A 75 0.84 -9.52 3.16
N GLU A 76 0.50 -9.27 1.90
CA GLU A 76 -0.21 -10.22 1.04
C GLU A 76 0.58 -11.50 0.80
N LEU A 77 1.89 -11.40 0.61
CA LEU A 77 2.75 -12.57 0.38
C LEU A 77 2.88 -13.47 1.61
N ALA A 78 2.72 -12.93 2.82
CA ALA A 78 2.85 -13.68 4.07
C ALA A 78 1.50 -14.16 4.62
N GLU A 79 0.49 -13.30 4.56
CA GLU A 79 -0.77 -13.43 5.32
C GLU A 79 -2.00 -13.51 4.41
N GLY A 80 -1.82 -13.26 3.12
CA GLY A 80 -2.89 -13.22 2.13
C GLY A 80 -3.65 -11.90 2.06
N LYS A 81 -4.46 -11.77 1.00
CA LYS A 81 -5.14 -10.52 0.63
C LYS A 81 -6.10 -10.00 1.69
N HIS A 82 -6.86 -10.90 2.32
CA HIS A 82 -7.87 -10.52 3.30
C HIS A 82 -7.24 -9.90 4.56
N VAL A 83 -6.19 -10.52 5.09
CA VAL A 83 -5.45 -10.01 6.26
C VAL A 83 -4.75 -8.70 5.91
N ALA A 84 -4.13 -8.59 4.72
CA ALA A 84 -3.50 -7.35 4.29
C ALA A 84 -4.49 -6.16 4.22
N LEU A 85 -5.71 -6.38 3.71
CA LEU A 85 -6.76 -5.36 3.69
C LEU A 85 -7.22 -5.01 5.11
N ALA A 86 -7.48 -6.00 5.95
CA ALA A 86 -7.90 -5.80 7.34
C ALA A 86 -6.84 -5.02 8.14
N TRP A 87 -5.56 -5.33 7.93
CA TRP A 87 -4.45 -4.64 8.57
C TRP A 87 -4.36 -3.17 8.16
N LEU A 88 -4.50 -2.87 6.85
CA LEU A 88 -4.48 -1.48 6.34
C LEU A 88 -5.63 -0.61 6.86
N MET A 89 -6.77 -1.23 7.16
CA MET A 89 -8.02 -0.57 7.55
C MET A 89 -8.37 -0.70 9.04
N GLY A 90 -7.54 -1.41 9.82
CA GLY A 90 -7.68 -1.58 11.26
C GLY A 90 -6.78 -0.61 12.02
N ALA A 91 -7.23 -0.21 13.22
CA ALA A 91 -6.38 0.51 14.17
C ALA A 91 -5.14 -0.34 14.48
N ASN A 92 -3.97 0.31 14.45
CA ASN A 92 -2.70 -0.38 14.56
C ASN A 92 -1.92 0.11 15.79
N PRO A 93 -1.67 -0.73 16.80
CA PRO A 93 -0.97 -0.33 18.03
C PRO A 93 0.47 0.19 17.82
N ARG A 94 1.13 -0.19 16.71
CA ARG A 94 2.46 0.35 16.36
C ARG A 94 2.43 1.69 15.66
N LEU A 95 1.24 2.12 15.23
CA LEU A 95 0.99 3.37 14.53
C LEU A 95 0.00 4.20 15.33
N ASP A 96 0.20 4.29 16.64
CA ASP A 96 -0.57 5.14 17.56
C ASP A 96 -2.10 4.89 17.53
N GLU A 97 -2.51 3.64 17.30
CA GLU A 97 -3.92 3.24 17.12
C GLU A 97 -4.62 3.90 15.91
N GLU A 98 -3.85 4.47 14.98
CA GLU A 98 -4.35 4.98 13.71
C GLU A 98 -4.34 3.90 12.61
N LEU A 99 -5.02 4.22 11.49
CA LEU A 99 -5.08 3.35 10.33
C LEU A 99 -3.78 3.43 9.52
N PRO A 100 -3.13 2.30 9.17
CA PRO A 100 -1.91 2.31 8.36
C PRO A 100 -2.05 2.99 7.00
N VAL A 101 -3.25 2.96 6.41
CA VAL A 101 -3.53 3.68 5.15
C VAL A 101 -3.29 5.20 5.26
N LEU A 102 -3.47 5.78 6.45
CA LEU A 102 -3.20 7.21 6.69
C LEU A 102 -1.71 7.50 6.80
N TYR A 103 -0.91 6.58 7.36
CA TYR A 103 0.56 6.69 7.36
C TYR A 103 1.11 6.61 5.94
N ILE A 104 0.52 5.77 5.08
CA ILE A 104 0.85 5.73 3.64
C ILE A 104 0.49 7.07 2.98
N GLN A 105 -0.71 7.59 3.22
CA GLN A 105 -1.13 8.90 2.71
C GLN A 105 -0.19 10.03 3.16
N GLN A 106 0.34 9.96 4.37
CA GLN A 106 1.29 10.95 4.90
C GLN A 106 2.75 10.67 4.50
N LEU A 107 3.02 9.63 3.69
CA LEU A 107 4.37 9.18 3.31
C LEU A 107 5.29 8.89 4.51
N ARG A 108 4.72 8.44 5.64
CA ARG A 108 5.42 7.94 6.84
C ARG A 108 5.99 6.55 6.58
N SER A 109 6.88 6.47 5.59
CA SER A 109 7.33 5.22 4.98
C SER A 109 8.09 4.33 5.95
N ARG A 110 8.94 4.91 6.82
CA ARG A 110 9.72 4.15 7.81
C ARG A 110 8.81 3.47 8.81
N GLU A 111 7.82 4.20 9.32
CA GLU A 111 6.88 3.74 10.33
C GLU A 111 5.99 2.63 9.77
N VAL A 112 5.33 2.85 8.63
CA VAL A 112 4.38 1.87 8.08
C VAL A 112 5.06 0.62 7.53
N LEU A 113 6.22 0.74 6.89
CA LEU A 113 6.98 -0.44 6.44
C LEU A 113 7.55 -1.20 7.64
N GLY A 114 8.05 -0.51 8.66
CA GLY A 114 8.54 -1.16 9.88
C GLY A 114 7.43 -1.91 10.62
N ALA A 115 6.22 -1.34 10.71
CA ALA A 115 5.07 -2.01 11.31
C ALA A 115 4.62 -3.24 10.50
N ALA A 116 4.59 -3.14 9.16
CA ALA A 116 4.24 -4.27 8.30
C ALA A 116 5.28 -5.41 8.40
N GLU A 117 6.57 -5.07 8.46
CA GLU A 117 7.64 -6.05 8.67
C GLU A 117 7.55 -6.72 10.03
N ALA A 118 7.26 -5.96 11.09
CA ALA A 118 7.09 -6.53 12.42
C ALA A 118 5.90 -7.49 12.49
N PHE A 119 4.85 -7.25 11.70
CA PHE A 119 3.68 -8.12 11.62
C PHE A 119 4.04 -9.46 10.97
N VAL A 120 4.68 -9.41 9.79
CA VAL A 120 5.08 -10.60 9.04
C VAL A 120 6.12 -11.45 9.76
N ASN A 121 6.99 -10.81 10.56
CA ASN A 121 8.06 -11.50 11.28
C ASN A 121 7.63 -12.03 12.66
N ASP A 122 6.34 -11.93 13.01
CA ASP A 122 5.76 -12.28 14.32
C ASP A 122 6.50 -11.65 15.52
N THR A 123 7.15 -10.50 15.27
CA THR A 123 7.68 -9.65 16.35
C THR A 123 6.60 -8.71 16.86
N TYR A 124 5.32 -9.03 16.58
CA TYR A 124 4.25 -8.05 16.71
C TYR A 124 3.86 -7.74 18.16
N ALA A 125 4.23 -8.62 19.09
CA ALA A 125 3.92 -8.49 20.52
C ALA A 125 5.12 -8.07 21.40
N ALA A 126 6.27 -7.76 20.80
CA ALA A 126 7.49 -7.33 21.50
C ALA A 126 7.60 -5.80 21.64
#